data_AF-A0A3M7TXK2-F1
#
_entry.id   AF-A0A3M7TXK2-F1
#
_cell.length_a   1.000
_cell.length_b   1.000
_cell.length_c   1.000
_cell.angle_alpha   90.00
_cell.angle_beta   90.00
_cell.angle_gamma   90.00
#
_symmetry.space_group_name_H-M   'P 1'
#
loop_
_entity.id
_entity.type
_entity.pdbx_description
1 polymer ?
#
loop_
_entity_poly.entity_id
_entity_poly.type
_entity_poly.pdbx_seq_one_letter_code
_entity_poly.pdbx_strand_id
1 'polypeptide(L)'
;MPVIVILLSLLAVIPAHSDMPWPNNASLKVTVETEDTLYEWEYENPRDFEFERGSTIVRGDAARESFEEILTFLDLSRPTLSNEEVQKMAHKYGNVKKVVIKRVDKDRCFQTWKWESEK
;
A
#
# COMPACT_ATOMS: atom_id res chain seq x y z
N MET A 1 -27.48 8.72 48.69
CA MET A 1 -27.24 7.73 47.62
C MET A 1 -26.12 8.27 46.75
N PRO A 2 -24.96 7.60 46.60
CA PRO A 2 -23.94 8.07 45.67
C PRO A 2 -24.27 7.57 44.26
N VAL A 3 -24.29 8.48 43.30
CA VAL A 3 -24.38 8.16 41.87
C VAL A 3 -22.97 7.85 41.40
N ILE A 4 -22.71 6.58 41.08
CA ILE A 4 -21.46 6.15 40.44
C ILE A 4 -21.57 6.50 38.95
N VAL A 5 -20.79 7.47 38.50
CA VAL A 5 -20.60 7.76 37.07
C VAL A 5 -19.47 6.86 36.57
N ILE A 6 -19.84 5.77 35.89
CA ILE A 6 -18.86 4.92 35.19
C ILE A 6 -18.49 5.65 33.90
N LEU A 7 -17.33 6.31 33.93
CA LEU A 7 -16.70 6.90 32.75
C LEU A 7 -16.16 5.76 31.88
N LEU A 8 -16.95 5.34 30.90
CA LEU A 8 -16.56 4.33 29.93
C LEU A 8 -15.59 4.98 28.92
N SER A 9 -14.30 4.85 29.20
CA SER A 9 -13.23 5.31 28.29
C SER A 9 -13.28 4.49 27.00
N LEU A 10 -13.81 5.08 25.92
CA LEU A 10 -13.60 4.55 24.57
C LEU A 10 -12.12 4.63 24.24
N LEU A 11 -11.40 3.52 24.42
CA LEU A 11 -10.13 3.29 23.75
C LEU A 11 -10.42 3.18 22.25
N ALA A 12 -10.27 4.29 21.54
CA ALA A 12 -10.18 4.26 20.09
C ALA A 12 -8.98 3.39 19.73
N VAL A 13 -9.25 2.23 19.12
CA VAL A 13 -8.23 1.41 18.49
C VAL A 13 -7.69 2.22 17.33
N ILE A 14 -6.55 2.88 17.52
CA ILE A 14 -5.84 3.52 16.42
C ILE A 14 -5.25 2.38 15.59
N PRO A 15 -5.66 2.19 14.33
CA PRO A 15 -5.00 1.22 13.47
C PRO A 15 -3.55 1.64 13.32
N ALA A 16 -2.64 0.81 13.81
CA ALA A 16 -1.21 0.97 13.58
C ALA A 16 -0.97 0.86 12.07
N HIS A 17 -0.87 2.01 11.41
CA HIS A 17 -0.36 2.06 10.05
C HIS A 17 1.15 1.79 10.14
N SER A 18 1.58 0.78 9.40
CA SER A 18 2.98 0.38 9.32
C SER A 18 3.73 1.45 8.54
N ASP A 19 4.35 2.40 9.24
CA ASP A 19 5.28 3.36 8.63
C ASP A 19 6.56 2.61 8.26
N MET A 20 6.52 1.80 7.20
CA MET A 20 7.75 1.39 6.53
C MET A 20 8.44 2.67 6.04
N PRO A 21 9.71 2.92 6.39
CA PRO A 21 10.43 4.10 5.92
C PRO A 21 10.83 3.90 4.45
N TRP A 22 9.85 3.90 3.55
CA TRP A 22 10.02 3.69 2.11
C TRP A 22 11.02 4.64 1.44
N PRO A 23 11.27 5.89 1.93
CA PRO A 23 12.33 6.73 1.36
C PRO A 23 13.74 6.13 1.52
N ASN A 24 13.91 5.17 2.43
CA ASN A 24 15.16 4.43 2.61
C ASN A 24 15.38 3.29 1.62
N ASN A 25 14.44 3.05 0.71
CA ASN A 25 14.61 2.06 -0.35
C ASN A 25 15.36 2.65 -1.54
N ALA A 26 16.04 1.82 -2.32
CA ALA A 26 16.57 2.20 -3.62
C ALA A 26 15.45 2.28 -4.66
N SER A 27 14.54 1.29 -4.65
CA SER A 27 13.32 1.33 -5.44
C SER A 27 12.18 0.54 -4.79
N LEU A 28 10.94 0.93 -5.12
CA LEU A 28 9.73 0.24 -4.72
C LEU A 28 8.71 0.34 -5.84
N LYS A 29 8.25 -0.82 -6.34
CA LYS A 29 7.20 -0.93 -7.36
C LYS A 29 6.01 -1.68 -6.79
N VAL A 30 4.82 -1.12 -6.96
CA VAL A 30 3.53 -1.75 -6.64
C VAL A 30 2.75 -1.90 -7.95
N THR A 31 2.38 -3.13 -8.28
CA THR A 31 1.52 -3.45 -9.43
C THR A 31 0.22 -4.04 -8.91
N VAL A 32 -0.91 -3.45 -9.27
CA VAL A 32 -2.26 -3.95 -8.97
C VAL A 32 -2.97 -4.22 -10.29
N GLU A 33 -3.33 -5.48 -10.50
CA GLU A 33 -4.12 -5.92 -11.64
C GLU A 33 -5.57 -6.11 -11.20
N THR A 34 -6.47 -5.44 -11.90
CA THR A 34 -7.92 -5.60 -11.75
C THR A 34 -8.50 -6.24 -13.00
N GLU A 35 -9.80 -6.51 -13.01
CA GLU A 35 -10.48 -7.05 -14.19
C GLU A 35 -10.34 -6.19 -15.44
N ASP A 36 -10.34 -4.85 -15.28
CA ASP A 36 -10.37 -3.91 -16.41
C ASP A 36 -9.10 -3.07 -16.55
N THR A 37 -8.26 -3.00 -15.52
CA THR A 37 -7.18 -2.00 -15.46
C THR A 37 -5.96 -2.50 -14.72
N LEU A 38 -4.80 -2.23 -15.31
CA LEU A 38 -3.50 -2.34 -14.68
C LEU A 38 -3.12 -0.99 -14.06
N TYR A 39 -2.78 -1.02 -12.78
CA TYR A 39 -2.24 0.11 -12.05
C TYR A 39 -0.81 -0.19 -11.65
N GLU A 40 0.11 0.72 -11.91
CA GLU A 40 1.51 0.60 -11.51
C GLU A 40 1.97 1.87 -10.80
N TRP A 41 2.62 1.70 -9.66
CA TRP A 41 3.27 2.78 -8.92
C TRP A 41 4.75 2.45 -8.81
N GLU A 42 5.59 3.39 -9.16
CA GLU A 42 7.04 3.25 -9.08
C GLU A 42 7.64 4.41 -8.29
N TYR A 43 8.58 4.06 -7.43
CA TYR A 43 9.49 4.98 -6.76
C TYR A 43 10.93 4.55 -7.04
N GLU A 44 11.74 5.49 -7.50
CA GLU A 44 13.19 5.39 -7.56
C GLU A 44 13.83 6.52 -6.73
N ASN A 45 14.72 6.12 -5.82
CA ASN A 45 15.39 7.04 -4.91
C ASN A 45 16.32 7.99 -5.67
N PRO A 46 16.28 9.32 -5.40
CA PRO A 46 15.62 9.94 -4.24
C PRO A 46 14.25 10.57 -4.49
N ARG A 47 13.80 10.70 -5.74
CA ARG A 47 12.75 11.69 -6.08
C ARG A 47 11.85 11.29 -7.23
N ASP A 48 12.09 10.14 -7.85
CA ASP A 48 11.43 9.79 -9.09
C ASP A 48 10.20 8.95 -8.75
N PHE A 49 9.03 9.49 -9.09
CA PHE A 49 7.74 8.85 -8.89
C PHE A 49 6.99 8.78 -10.20
N GLU A 50 6.42 7.61 -10.47
CA GLU A 50 5.55 7.35 -11.59
C GLU A 50 4.31 6.60 -11.14
N PHE A 51 3.16 7.00 -11.68
CA PHE A 51 1.90 6.29 -11.53
C PHE A 51 1.31 6.07 -12.92
N GLU A 52 1.08 4.81 -13.26
CA GLU A 52 0.45 4.38 -14.50
C GLU A 52 -0.93 3.77 -14.23
N ARG A 53 -1.89 4.11 -15.09
CA ARG A 53 -3.22 3.50 -15.12
C ARG A 53 -3.66 3.30 -16.56
N GLY A 54 -3.68 2.05 -17.01
CA GLY A 54 -3.96 1.73 -18.42
C GLY A 54 -2.94 2.40 -19.34
N SER A 55 -3.38 3.36 -20.16
CA SER A 55 -2.51 4.13 -21.07
C SER A 55 -2.09 5.50 -20.54
N THR A 56 -2.45 5.84 -19.30
CA THR A 56 -2.16 7.16 -18.70
C THR A 56 -0.97 7.05 -17.77
N ILE A 57 -0.01 7.95 -17.90
CA ILE A 57 1.18 8.04 -17.03
C ILE A 57 1.20 9.41 -16.36
N VAL A 58 1.38 9.42 -15.05
CA VAL A 58 1.52 10.61 -14.19
C VAL A 58 2.89 10.55 -13.51
N ARG A 59 3.58 11.69 -13.41
CA ARG A 59 4.91 11.82 -12.79
C ARG A 59 4.97 12.99 -11.83
N GLY A 60 5.98 13.00 -10.97
CA GLY A 60 6.23 14.09 -10.02
C GLY A 60 5.29 14.04 -8.80
N ASP A 61 4.95 15.19 -8.23
CA ASP A 61 4.23 15.25 -6.95
C ASP A 61 2.88 14.54 -6.95
N ALA A 62 2.13 14.62 -8.06
CA ALA A 62 0.86 13.89 -8.19
C ALA A 62 1.06 12.37 -8.17
N ALA A 63 2.16 11.87 -8.73
CA ALA A 63 2.51 10.45 -8.66
C ALA A 63 2.97 10.08 -7.24
N ARG A 64 3.74 10.95 -6.57
CA ARG A 64 4.18 10.77 -5.19
C ARG A 64 2.98 10.66 -4.23
N GLU A 65 2.00 11.56 -4.34
CA GLU A 65 0.79 11.51 -3.49
C GLU A 65 0.02 10.20 -3.69
N SER A 66 -0.13 9.76 -4.94
CA SER A 66 -0.77 8.47 -5.23
C SER A 66 0.05 7.27 -4.73
N PHE A 67 1.38 7.37 -4.81
CA PHE A 67 2.31 6.36 -4.29
C PHE A 67 2.21 6.24 -2.77
N GLU A 68 2.25 7.36 -2.05
CA GLU A 68 2.09 7.40 -0.59
C GLU A 68 0.72 6.86 -0.18
N GLU A 69 -0.33 7.19 -0.94
CA GLU A 69 -1.67 6.66 -0.70
C GLU A 69 -1.73 5.13 -0.83
N ILE A 70 -1.17 4.54 -1.90
CA ILE A 70 -1.24 3.07 -2.06
C ILE A 70 -0.50 2.35 -0.93
N LEU A 71 0.56 2.93 -0.38
CA LEU A 71 1.27 2.36 0.76
C LEU A 71 0.43 2.33 2.05
N THR A 72 -0.57 3.20 2.20
CA THR A 72 -1.45 3.19 3.38
C THR A 72 -2.27 1.91 3.51
N PHE A 73 -2.45 1.16 2.40
CA PHE A 73 -3.17 -0.11 2.40
C PHE A 73 -2.28 -1.31 2.73
N LEU A 74 -0.96 -1.14 2.82
CA LEU A 74 0.02 -2.22 2.77
C LEU A 74 0.88 -2.27 4.04
N ASP A 75 0.89 -3.41 4.72
CA ASP A 75 1.85 -3.71 5.77
C ASP A 75 2.97 -4.61 5.24
N LEU A 76 3.99 -3.95 4.68
CA LEU A 76 5.17 -4.61 4.11
C LEU A 76 6.18 -5.08 5.17
N SER A 77 5.87 -4.96 6.46
CA SER A 77 6.67 -5.57 7.54
C SER A 77 6.45 -7.10 7.59
N ARG A 78 5.32 -7.58 7.07
CA ARG A 78 4.96 -9.00 7.01
C ARG A 78 5.47 -9.62 5.72
N PRO A 79 5.77 -10.94 5.69
CA PRO A 79 6.28 -11.62 4.50
C PRO A 79 5.23 -11.81 3.38
N THR A 80 3.94 -11.60 3.68
CA THR A 80 2.81 -11.87 2.78
C THR A 80 1.76 -10.78 2.90
N LEU A 81 1.06 -10.51 1.80
CA LEU A 81 -0.15 -9.67 1.82
C LEU A 81 -1.34 -10.49 2.29
N SER A 82 -2.14 -9.89 3.17
CA SER A 82 -3.39 -10.43 3.66
C SER A 82 -4.57 -10.07 2.75
N ASN A 83 -5.61 -10.91 2.76
CA ASN A 83 -6.85 -10.62 2.05
C ASN A 83 -7.48 -9.31 2.50
N GLU A 84 -7.35 -8.93 3.78
CA GLU A 84 -7.91 -7.68 4.30
C GLU A 84 -7.28 -6.44 3.64
N GLU A 85 -5.95 -6.41 3.47
CA GLU A 85 -5.26 -5.31 2.78
C GLU A 85 -5.73 -5.20 1.33
N VAL A 86 -5.88 -6.33 0.66
CA VAL A 86 -6.35 -6.35 -0.74
C VAL A 86 -7.81 -5.92 -0.85
N GLN A 87 -8.67 -6.29 0.09
CA GLN A 87 -10.06 -5.82 0.11
C GLN A 87 -10.16 -4.31 0.32
N LYS A 88 -9.29 -3.71 1.14
CA LYS A 88 -9.23 -2.24 1.29
C LYS A 88 -8.86 -1.55 -0.04
N MET A 89 -7.90 -2.11 -0.77
CA MET A 89 -7.56 -1.63 -2.12
C MET A 89 -8.73 -1.82 -3.09
N ALA A 90 -9.43 -2.95 -3.01
CA ALA A 90 -10.54 -3.27 -3.91
C ALA A 90 -11.71 -2.27 -3.81
N HIS A 91 -11.95 -1.68 -2.63
CA HIS A 91 -12.94 -0.61 -2.46
C HIS A 91 -12.65 0.64 -3.30
N LYS A 92 -11.37 0.91 -3.62
CA LYS A 92 -10.96 2.08 -4.41
C LYS A 92 -10.69 1.74 -5.87
N TYR A 93 -10.04 0.60 -6.13
CA TYR A 93 -9.55 0.26 -7.47
C TYR A 93 -10.41 -0.77 -8.21
N GLY A 94 -11.39 -1.39 -7.55
CA GLY A 94 -12.28 -2.40 -8.14
C GLY A 94 -11.84 -3.83 -7.84
N ASN A 95 -12.29 -4.78 -8.66
CA ASN A 95 -12.07 -6.21 -8.45
C ASN A 95 -10.58 -6.59 -8.65
N VAL A 96 -9.80 -6.55 -7.56
CA VAL A 96 -8.36 -6.88 -7.59
C VAL A 96 -8.17 -8.37 -7.82
N LYS A 97 -7.45 -8.71 -8.89
CA LYS A 97 -7.07 -10.09 -9.26
C LYS A 97 -5.70 -10.46 -8.76
N LYS A 98 -4.78 -9.49 -8.75
CA LYS A 98 -3.38 -9.74 -8.40
C LYS A 98 -2.72 -8.48 -7.89
N VAL A 99 -1.84 -8.67 -6.90
CA VAL A 99 -0.97 -7.62 -6.38
C VAL A 99 0.45 -8.15 -6.37
N VAL A 100 1.39 -7.39 -6.93
CA VAL A 100 2.81 -7.68 -6.89
C VAL A 100 3.55 -6.46 -6.41
N ILE A 101 4.36 -6.62 -5.37
CA ILE A 101 5.17 -5.55 -4.81
C ILE A 101 6.61 -5.99 -4.87
N LYS A 102 7.49 -5.15 -5.41
CA LYS A 102 8.93 -5.41 -5.51
C LYS A 102 9.67 -4.27 -4.83
N ARG A 103 10.56 -4.61 -3.92
CA ARG A 103 11.41 -3.66 -3.20
C ARG A 103 12.87 -4.00 -3.43
N VAL A 104 13.68 -2.97 -3.62
CA VAL A 104 15.12 -3.01 -3.52
C VAL A 104 15.53 -2.03 -2.43
N ASP A 105 16.18 -2.50 -1.37
CA ASP A 105 16.74 -1.61 -0.36
C ASP A 105 18.09 -1.01 -0.79
N LYS A 106 18.66 -0.13 0.03
CA LYS A 106 19.96 0.51 -0.24
C LYS A 106 21.13 -0.47 -0.33
N ASP A 107 21.01 -1.63 0.30
CA ASP A 107 22.03 -2.69 0.28
C ASP A 107 21.84 -3.65 -0.90
N ARG A 108 20.88 -3.35 -1.79
CA ARG A 108 20.49 -4.15 -2.96
C ARG A 108 19.89 -5.51 -2.58
N CYS A 109 19.28 -5.62 -1.41
CA CYS A 109 18.46 -6.78 -1.09
C CYS A 109 17.09 -6.67 -1.78
N PHE A 110 16.66 -7.79 -2.37
CA PHE A 110 15.40 -7.88 -3.09
C PHE A 110 14.33 -8.53 -2.23
N GLN A 111 13.16 -7.91 -2.18
CA GLN A 111 11.99 -8.45 -1.52
C GLN A 111 10.80 -8.40 -2.49
N THR A 112 9.94 -9.41 -2.42
CA THR A 112 8.75 -9.46 -3.27
C THR A 112 7.57 -10.00 -2.48
N TRP A 113 6.46 -9.26 -2.54
CA TRP A 113 5.17 -9.71 -2.05
C TRP A 113 4.29 -10.02 -3.25
N LYS A 114 3.53 -11.10 -3.14
CA LYS A 114 2.57 -11.51 -4.16
C LYS A 114 1.26 -11.89 -3.48
N TRP A 115 0.18 -11.50 -4.11
CA TRP A 115 -1.16 -11.95 -3.81
C TRP A 115 -1.90 -12.17 -5.11
N GLU A 116 -2.75 -13.19 -5.15
CA GLU A 116 -3.60 -13.51 -6.29
C GLU A 116 -4.93 -14.04 -5.76
N SER A 117 -6.03 -13.63 -6.38
CA SER A 117 -7.35 -14.16 -6.03
C SER A 117 -7.39 -15.66 -6.33
N GLU A 118 -8.00 -16.43 -5.45
CA GLU A 118 -8.30 -17.83 -5.74
C GLU A 118 -9.16 -17.91 -7.02
N LYS A 119 -8.87 -18.91 -7.86
CA LYS A 119 -9.55 -19.12 -9.15
C LYS A 119 -10.97 -19.65 -8.98
#